data_AF-A0A1J4XRA9-F1
#
_entry.id   AF-A0A1J4XRA9-F1
#
_cell.length_a   1.000
_cell.length_b   1.000
_cell.length_c   1.000
_cell.angle_alpha   90.00
_cell.angle_beta   90.00
_cell.angle_gamma   90.00
#
_symmetry.space_group_name_H-M   'P 1'
#
loop_
_entity.id
_entity.type
_entity.pdbx_description
1 polymer ?
#
loop_
_entity_poly.entity_id
_entity_poly.type
_entity_poly.pdbx_seq_one_letter_code
_entity_poly.pdbx_strand_id
1 'polypeptide(L)'
;MTILATLATLTGTIMGFANVPQIVKIFRTRSAKDIAVSSYILLAIGAFIWILYGIEIRNLPILILNGLCFVEFCIIVWQCHAYGRR
;
A
#
# COMPACT_ATOMS: atom_id res chain seq x y z
N MET A 1 21.65 -6.18 16.50
CA MET A 1 20.26 -5.73 16.24
C MET A 1 19.39 -6.25 17.38
N THR A 2 18.53 -5.43 17.98
CA THR A 2 17.63 -5.87 19.06
C THR A 2 16.59 -6.86 18.52
N ILE A 3 16.03 -7.74 19.38
CA ILE A 3 14.94 -8.66 18.99
C ILE A 3 13.78 -7.90 18.33
N LEU A 4 13.47 -6.70 18.83
CA LEU A 4 12.43 -5.83 18.28
C LEU A 4 12.73 -5.39 16.83
N ALA A 5 13.98 -5.04 16.52
CA ALA A 5 14.36 -4.65 15.16
C ALA A 5 14.22 -5.81 14.16
N THR A 6 14.58 -7.02 14.59
CA THR A 6 14.42 -8.23 13.76
C THR A 6 12.95 -8.54 13.50
N LEU A 7 12.12 -8.50 14.55
CA LEU A 7 10.68 -8.74 14.41
C LEU A 7 10.01 -7.69 13.52
N ALA A 8 10.30 -6.40 13.73
CA ALA A 8 9.76 -5.30 12.94
C ALA A 8 10.14 -5.41 11.45
N THR A 9 11.36 -5.86 11.14
CA THR A 9 11.80 -6.03 9.75
C THR A 9 11.07 -7.19 9.08
N LEU A 10 10.94 -8.33 9.77
CA LEU A 10 10.22 -9.50 9.26
C LEU A 10 8.73 -9.19 9.04
N THR A 11 8.07 -8.65 10.06
CA THR A 11 6.63 -8.32 9.97
C THR A 11 6.39 -7.20 8.98
N GLY A 12 7.22 -6.16 8.94
CA GLY A 12 7.12 -5.07 7.97
C GLY A 12 7.20 -5.57 6.53
N THR A 13 8.09 -6.53 6.25
CA THR A 13 8.19 -7.13 4.91
C THR A 13 6.92 -7.87 4.52
N ILE A 14 6.37 -8.70 5.42
CA ILE A 14 5.14 -9.47 5.16
C ILE A 14 3.94 -8.53 5.01
N MET A 15 3.82 -7.53 5.90
CA MET A 15 2.75 -6.54 5.87
C MET A 15 2.78 -5.68 4.60
N GLY A 16 3.96 -5.41 4.06
CA GLY A 16 4.13 -4.65 2.82
C GLY A 16 3.46 -5.29 1.60
N PHE A 17 3.18 -6.60 1.62
CA PHE A 17 2.48 -7.31 0.54
C PHE A 17 1.01 -7.61 0.86
N ALA A 18 0.46 -7.05 1.94
CA ALA A 18 -0.88 -7.36 2.40
C ALA A 18 -1.99 -7.00 1.39
N ASN A 19 -1.75 -6.03 0.48
CA ASN A 19 -2.74 -5.67 -0.54
C ASN A 19 -2.58 -6.45 -1.85
N VAL A 20 -1.50 -7.21 -2.06
CA VAL A 20 -1.36 -8.06 -3.25
C VAL A 20 -2.56 -9.00 -3.47
N PRO A 21 -3.08 -9.72 -2.46
CA PRO A 21 -4.28 -10.54 -2.62
C PRO A 21 -5.50 -9.73 -3.08
N GLN A 22 -5.65 -8.49 -2.59
CA GLN A 22 -6.74 -7.60 -2.98
C GLN A 22 -6.60 -7.15 -4.43
N ILE A 23 -5.40 -6.76 -4.86
CA ILE A 23 -5.07 -6.42 -6.26
C ILE A 23 -5.40 -7.59 -7.19
N VAL A 24 -4.98 -8.80 -6.81
CA VAL A 24 -5.24 -10.03 -7.57
C VAL A 24 -6.74 -10.33 -7.63
N LYS A 25 -7.45 -10.18 -6.50
CA LYS A 25 -8.90 -10.42 -6.43
C LYS A 25 -9.65 -9.51 -7.40
N ILE A 26 -9.41 -8.19 -7.36
CA ILE A 26 -10.11 -7.22 -8.23
C ILE A 26 -9.79 -7.51 -9.71
N PHE A 27 -8.55 -7.83 -10.03
CA PHE A 27 -8.16 -8.16 -11.41
C PHE A 27 -8.86 -9.45 -11.91
N ARG A 28 -8.99 -10.47 -11.06
CA ARG A 28 -9.64 -11.74 -11.40
C ARG A 28 -11.16 -11.60 -11.52
N THR A 29 -11.81 -10.92 -10.57
CA THR A 29 -13.27 -10.75 -10.57
C THR A 29 -13.74 -9.66 -11.54
N ARG A 30 -12.82 -8.79 -11.99
CA ARG A 30 -13.13 -7.60 -12.82
C ARG A 30 -14.24 -6.75 -12.20
N SER A 31 -14.30 -6.71 -10.86
CA SER A 31 -15.31 -5.98 -10.10
C SER A 31 -14.69 -5.34 -8.86
N ALA A 32 -14.98 -4.05 -8.69
CA ALA A 32 -14.58 -3.26 -7.53
C ALA A 32 -15.77 -2.55 -6.85
N LYS A 33 -17.00 -3.02 -7.08
CA LYS A 33 -18.23 -2.35 -6.64
C LYS A 33 -18.31 -2.13 -5.12
N ASP A 34 -17.79 -3.07 -4.34
CA ASP A 34 -17.88 -3.05 -2.88
C ASP A 34 -16.68 -2.35 -2.21
N ILE A 35 -15.80 -1.73 -3.01
CA ILE A 35 -14.57 -1.12 -2.51
C ILE A 35 -14.74 0.40 -2.43
N ALA A 36 -14.60 0.94 -1.22
CA ALA A 36 -14.57 2.37 -0.99
C ALA A 36 -13.25 2.96 -1.53
N VAL A 37 -13.29 3.50 -2.76
CA VAL A 37 -12.13 4.12 -3.43
C VAL A 37 -11.52 5.25 -2.59
N SER A 38 -12.35 5.97 -1.84
CA SER A 38 -11.92 7.02 -0.92
C SER A 38 -10.90 6.53 0.11
N SER A 39 -11.06 5.31 0.63
CA SER A 39 -10.12 4.73 1.60
C SER A 39 -8.72 4.59 1.01
N TYR A 40 -8.62 4.09 -0.22
CA TYR A 40 -7.32 3.91 -0.89
C TYR A 40 -6.69 5.23 -1.34
N ILE A 41 -7.50 6.25 -1.66
CA ILE A 41 -6.99 7.61 -1.92
C ILE A 41 -6.38 8.21 -0.65
N LEU A 42 -7.08 8.13 0.48
CA LEU A 42 -6.57 8.63 1.76
C LEU A 42 -5.28 7.90 2.18
N LEU A 43 -5.25 6.58 2.01
CA LEU A 43 -4.06 5.77 2.27
C LEU A 43 -2.88 6.16 1.36
N ALA A 44 -3.12 6.43 0.07
CA ALA A 44 -2.09 6.90 -0.85
C ALA A 44 -1.54 8.27 -0.44
N ILE A 45 -2.39 9.22 -0.05
CA ILE A 45 -1.96 10.52 0.46
C ILE A 45 -1.11 10.35 1.72
N GLY A 46 -1.56 9.52 2.66
CA GLY A 46 -0.81 9.22 3.88
C GLY A 46 0.56 8.59 3.58
N ALA A 47 0.61 7.57 2.74
CA ALA A 47 1.87 6.92 2.33
C ALA A 47 2.82 7.90 1.63
N PHE A 48 2.29 8.81 0.79
CA PHE A 48 3.08 9.86 0.16
C PHE A 48 3.71 10.82 1.19
N ILE A 49 2.94 11.24 2.20
CA ILE A 49 3.46 12.07 3.30
C ILE A 49 4.55 11.31 4.08
N TRP A 50 4.36 10.02 4.35
CA TRP A 50 5.37 9.19 5.01
C TRP A 50 6.63 8.99 4.17
N ILE A 51 6.52 8.94 2.85
CA ILE A 51 7.67 8.94 1.93
C ILE A 51 8.46 10.24 2.10
N LEU A 52 7.79 11.39 2.06
CA LEU A 52 8.43 12.71 2.26
C LEU A 52 9.13 12.78 3.62
N TYR A 53 8.46 12.33 4.68
CA TYR A 53 9.04 12.25 6.02
C TYR A 53 10.25 11.31 6.06
N GLY A 54 10.16 10.13 5.45
CA GLY A 54 11.26 9.16 5.38
C GLY A 54 12.50 9.71 4.68
N ILE A 55 12.31 10.54 3.64
CA ILE A 55 13.40 11.27 2.97
C ILE A 55 14.04 12.27 3.92
N GLU A 56 13.24 13.06 4.65
CA GLU A 56 13.73 14.06 5.61
C GLU A 56 14.63 13.43 6.69
N ILE A 57 14.22 12.30 7.27
CA ILE A 57 14.99 11.60 8.31
C ILE A 57 16.00 10.58 7.75
N ARG A 58 16.18 10.51 6.42
CA ARG A 58 17.08 9.57 5.72
C ARG A 58 16.88 8.10 6.13
N ASN A 59 15.62 7.69 6.33
CA ASN A 59 15.27 6.34 6.80
C ASN A 59 14.80 5.46 5.63
N LEU A 60 15.73 4.63 5.13
CA LEU A 60 15.49 3.68 4.03
C LEU A 60 14.33 2.71 4.29
N PRO A 61 14.22 2.03 5.46
CA PRO A 61 13.07 1.18 5.77
C PRO A 61 11.71 1.87 5.61
N ILE A 62 11.55 3.10 6.14
CA ILE A 62 10.30 3.86 6.02
C ILE A 62 10.01 4.20 4.56
N LEU A 63 11.05 4.60 3.81
CA LEU A 63 10.92 4.94 2.40
C LEU A 63 10.46 3.74 1.56
N ILE A 64 11.10 2.58 1.74
CA ILE A 64 10.79 1.35 0.99
C ILE A 64 9.38 0.87 1.30
N LEU A 65 9.01 0.78 2.58
CA LEU A 65 7.71 0.25 2.99
C LEU A 65 6.56 1.15 2.52
N ASN A 66 6.67 2.47 2.71
CA ASN A 66 5.63 3.39 2.24
C ASN A 66 5.60 3.53 0.72
N GLY A 67 6.75 3.42 0.05
CA GLY A 67 6.83 3.35 -1.41
C GLY A 67 6.07 2.15 -1.98
N LEU A 68 6.28 0.96 -1.40
CA LEU A 68 5.55 -0.25 -1.79
C LEU A 68 4.04 -0.08 -1.58
N CYS A 69 3.61 0.34 -0.38
CA CYS A 69 2.21 0.59 -0.07
C CYS A 69 1.58 1.63 -1.01
N PHE A 70 2.28 2.72 -1.31
CA PHE A 70 1.80 3.76 -2.22
C PHE A 70 1.50 3.20 -3.61
N VAL A 71 2.41 2.38 -4.16
CA VAL A 71 2.20 1.72 -5.46
C VAL A 71 0.99 0.78 -5.41
N GLU A 72 0.86 -0.03 -4.35
CA GLU A 72 -0.30 -0.91 -4.19
C GLU A 72 -1.63 -0.12 -4.15
N PHE A 73 -1.67 0.98 -3.40
CA PHE A 73 -2.86 1.83 -3.30
C PHE A 73 -3.21 2.48 -4.65
N CYS A 74 -2.21 2.98 -5.39
CA CYS A 74 -2.42 3.51 -6.75
C CYS A 74 -2.98 2.45 -7.70
N ILE A 75 -2.46 1.21 -7.65
CA ILE A 75 -2.98 0.09 -8.45
C ILE A 75 -4.44 -0.18 -8.10
N ILE A 76 -4.79 -0.24 -6.81
CA ILE A 76 -6.18 -0.48 -6.38
C ILE A 76 -7.10 0.67 -6.82
N VAL A 77 -6.69 1.93 -6.67
CA VAL A 77 -7.48 3.08 -7.15
C VAL A 77 -7.72 2.99 -8.65
N TRP A 78 -6.69 2.68 -9.43
CA TRP A 78 -6.82 2.47 -10.88
C TRP A 78 -7.78 1.32 -11.20
N GLN A 79 -7.64 0.18 -10.53
CA GLN A 79 -8.52 -0.97 -10.70
C GLN A 79 -9.98 -0.63 -10.34
N CYS A 80 -10.19 0.15 -9.28
CA CYS A 80 -11.54 0.59 -8.92
C CYS A 80 -12.15 1.51 -9.98
N HIS A 81 -11.36 2.39 -10.60
CA HIS A 81 -11.83 3.21 -11.70
C HIS A 81 -12.15 2.38 -12.96
N ALA A 82 -11.31 1.38 -13.26
CA ALA A 82 -11.47 0.51 -14.43
C ALA A 82 -12.62 -0.51 -14.29
N TYR A 83 -12.85 -1.03 -13.08
CA TYR A 83 -13.77 -2.15 -12.81
C TYR A 83 -14.98 -1.78 -11.92
N GLY A 84 -15.11 -0.52 -11.50
CA GLY A 84 -16.23 -0.01 -10.68
C GLY A 84 -17.35 0.69 -11.47
N ARG A 85 -17.14 1.00 -12.76
CA ARG A 85 -18.10 1.77 -13.60
C ARG A 85 -19.18 0.93 -14.30
N ARG A 86 -19.76 -0.08 -13.64
CA ARG A 86 -20.98 -0.75 -14.12
C ARG A 86 -22.00 -0.89 -13.01
#